data_AF-U5DCB4-F1
#
_entry.id   AF-U5DCB4-F1
#
_cell.length_a   1.000
_cell.length_b   1.000
_cell.length_c   1.000
_cell.angle_alpha   90.00
_cell.angle_beta   90.00
_cell.angle_gamma   90.00
#
_symmetry.space_group_name_H-M   'P 1'
#
loop_
_entity.id
_entity.type
_entity.pdbx_description
1 polymer ?
#
loop_
_entity_poly.entity_id
_entity_poly.type
_entity_poly.pdbx_seq_one_letter_code
_entity_poly.pdbx_strand_id
1 'polypeptide(L)'
;MSEKLIKQSSLETEPRTLCIEQIQSAREAASYVMNNTSREEALSIFTEGLQPLKKTRGVEISDDLEFSSASSGVLLPCPFRDVLTAPF
;
A
#
# COMPACT_ATOMS: atom_id res chain seq x y z
N MET A 1 -8.84 12.69 42.14
CA MET A 1 -8.15 13.32 41.00
C MET A 1 -8.46 12.47 39.79
N SER A 2 -9.40 12.89 38.94
CA SER A 2 -9.83 12.10 37.77
C SER A 2 -8.99 12.52 36.57
N GLU A 3 -8.19 11.60 36.02
CA GLU A 3 -7.38 11.87 34.82
C GLU A 3 -8.29 11.98 33.60
N LYS A 4 -8.34 13.17 33.02
CA LYS A 4 -9.09 13.45 31.81
C LYS A 4 -8.26 12.99 30.61
N LEU A 5 -8.56 11.80 30.09
CA LEU A 5 -7.99 11.32 28.83
C LEU A 5 -8.42 12.27 27.71
N ILE A 6 -7.51 13.18 27.32
CA ILE A 6 -7.68 14.01 26.13
C ILE A 6 -7.46 13.08 24.95
N LYS A 7 -8.53 12.75 24.21
CA LYS A 7 -8.44 12.03 22.95
C LYS A 7 -7.62 12.90 21.99
N GLN A 8 -6.32 12.64 21.87
CA GLN A 8 -5.56 13.10 20.71
C GLN A 8 -6.16 12.36 19.51
N SER A 9 -6.72 13.11 18.57
CA SER A 9 -7.27 12.54 17.35
C SER A 9 -6.12 11.91 16.56
N SER A 10 -6.22 10.61 16.30
CA SER A 10 -5.27 9.84 15.47
C SER A 10 -4.94 10.54 14.13
N LEU A 11 -5.88 11.35 13.64
CA LEU A 11 -5.76 12.20 12.45
C LEU A 11 -4.57 13.17 12.44
N GLU A 12 -4.13 13.72 13.57
CA GLU A 12 -2.96 14.62 13.59
C GLU A 12 -1.62 13.87 13.51
N THR A 13 -1.62 12.57 13.82
CA THR A 13 -0.44 11.70 13.76
C THR A 13 -0.39 10.83 12.51
N GLU A 14 -1.49 10.76 11.76
CA GLU A 14 -1.59 9.97 10.54
C GLU A 14 -0.96 10.68 9.33
N PRO A 15 -0.31 9.95 8.41
CA PRO A 15 0.12 10.52 7.15
C PRO A 15 -1.12 10.99 6.37
N ARG A 16 -1.11 12.25 5.92
CA ARG A 16 -2.21 12.78 5.11
C ARG A 16 -2.32 12.01 3.80
N THR A 17 -3.51 11.52 3.50
CA THR A 17 -3.86 10.98 2.19
C THR A 17 -3.69 12.08 1.13
N LEU A 18 -3.13 11.71 -0.02
CA LEU A 18 -2.99 12.59 -1.17
C LEU A 18 -4.36 13.01 -1.74
N CYS A 19 -4.48 14.25 -2.21
CA CYS A 19 -5.63 14.70 -2.99
C CYS A 19 -5.64 14.02 -4.38
N ILE A 20 -6.79 14.01 -5.06
CA ILE A 20 -6.97 13.39 -6.39
C ILE A 20 -5.93 13.87 -7.41
N GLU A 21 -5.65 15.18 -7.45
CA GLU A 21 -4.64 15.75 -8.35
C GLU A 21 -3.24 15.22 -8.06
N GLN A 22 -2.88 15.09 -6.78
CA GLN A 22 -1.60 14.55 -6.35
C GLN A 22 -1.49 13.05 -6.67
N ILE A 23 -2.59 12.30 -6.55
CA ILE A 23 -2.65 10.89 -6.95
C ILE A 23 -2.43 10.75 -8.46
N GLN A 24 -3.07 11.60 -9.27
CA GLN A 24 -2.90 11.58 -10.72
C GLN A 24 -1.46 11.91 -11.10
N SER A 25 -0.89 12.97 -10.53
CA SER A 25 0.51 13.35 -10.75
C SER A 25 1.48 12.24 -10.33
N ALA A 26 1.30 11.65 -9.15
CA ALA A 26 2.12 10.53 -8.69
C ALA A 26 2.02 9.31 -9.61
N ARG A 27 0.82 9.03 -10.12
CA ARG A 27 0.60 7.93 -11.07
C ARG A 27 1.33 8.16 -12.39
N GLU A 28 1.26 9.37 -12.94
CA GLU A 28 1.97 9.72 -14.17
C GLU A 28 3.49 9.61 -13.99
N ALA A 29 4.01 10.11 -12.87
CA ALA A 29 5.43 9.97 -12.54
C ALA A 29 5.85 8.50 -12.38
N ALA A 30 5.05 7.68 -11.71
CA ALA A 30 5.32 6.25 -11.58
C ALA A 30 5.30 5.53 -12.94
N SER A 31 4.33 5.86 -13.81
CA SER A 31 4.27 5.34 -15.17
C SER A 31 5.50 5.72 -15.99
N TYR A 32 5.97 6.96 -15.84
CA TYR A 32 7.21 7.41 -16.49
C TYR A 32 8.40 6.56 -16.07
N VAL A 33 8.61 6.34 -14.77
CA VAL A 33 9.71 5.49 -14.27
C VAL A 33 9.61 4.07 -14.84
N MET A 34 8.44 3.44 -14.77
CA MET A 34 8.24 2.07 -15.25
C MET A 34 8.51 1.89 -16.75
N ASN A 35 8.22 2.92 -17.55
CA ASN A 35 8.38 2.85 -19.00
C ASN A 35 9.79 3.25 -19.49
N ASN A 36 10.57 3.96 -18.68
CA ASN A 36 11.85 4.55 -19.11
C ASN A 36 13.07 3.99 -18.38
N THR A 37 12.88 3.16 -17.36
CA THR A 37 13.98 2.60 -16.56
C THR A 37 13.99 1.08 -16.61
N SER A 38 15.14 0.48 -16.30
CA SER A 38 15.24 -0.98 -16.14
C SER A 38 14.49 -1.43 -14.89
N ARG A 39 14.13 -2.72 -14.80
CA ARG A 39 13.41 -3.26 -13.63
C ARG A 39 14.20 -3.05 -12.34
N GLU A 40 15.51 -3.30 -12.36
CA GLU A 40 16.40 -3.14 -11.22
C GLU A 40 16.46 -1.68 -10.74
N GLU A 41 16.54 -0.74 -11.68
CA GLU A 41 16.56 0.70 -11.40
C GLU A 41 15.22 1.19 -10.86
N ALA A 42 14.10 0.79 -11.48
CA ALA A 42 12.76 1.08 -10.99
C ALA A 42 12.57 0.59 -9.56
N LEU A 43 13.00 -0.65 -9.25
CA LEU A 43 12.95 -1.20 -7.89
C LEU A 43 13.75 -0.34 -6.91
N SER A 44 14.95 0.09 -7.28
CA SER A 44 15.75 0.98 -6.45
C SER A 44 15.00 2.29 -6.15
N ILE A 45 14.42 2.93 -7.17
CA ILE A 45 13.67 4.19 -7.02
C ILE A 45 12.47 4.00 -6.08
N PHE A 46 11.66 2.95 -6.27
CA PHE A 46 10.44 2.75 -5.48
C PHE A 46 10.69 2.24 -4.05
N THR A 47 11.87 1.70 -3.78
CA THR A 47 12.21 1.14 -2.46
C THR A 47 13.22 1.97 -1.68
N GLU A 48 13.74 3.05 -2.27
CA GLU A 48 14.68 3.94 -1.61
C GLU A 48 14.08 4.51 -0.30
N GLY A 49 14.79 4.32 0.81
CA GLY A 49 14.37 4.79 2.13
C GLY A 49 13.28 3.94 2.81
N LEU A 50 12.76 2.89 2.18
CA LEU A 50 11.82 1.97 2.82
C LEU A 50 12.55 0.93 3.68
N GLN A 51 12.00 0.64 4.85
CA GLN A 51 12.46 -0.47 5.69
C GLN A 51 11.61 -1.72 5.41
N PRO A 52 12.24 -2.87 5.09
CA PRO A 52 11.52 -4.12 4.97
C PRO A 52 10.77 -4.44 6.27
N LEU A 53 9.53 -4.90 6.15
CA LEU A 53 8.80 -5.43 7.28
C LEU A 53 9.55 -6.66 7.81
N LYS A 54 9.86 -6.67 9.12
CA LYS A 54 10.42 -7.85 9.78
C LYS A 54 9.40 -8.98 9.60
N LYS A 55 9.76 -10.02 8.83
CA LYS A 55 8.94 -11.23 8.72
C LYS A 55 8.65 -11.74 10.14
N THR A 56 7.39 -11.67 10.57
CA THR A 56 6.94 -12.46 11.71
C THR A 56 7.07 -13.92 11.30
N ARG A 57 7.60 -14.74 12.20
CA ARG A 57 7.84 -16.17 11.98
C ARG A 57 6.49 -16.87 11.82
N GLY A 58 5.93 -16.94 10.61
CA GLY A 58 4.59 -17.52 10.45
C GLY A 58 3.94 -17.53 9.07
N VAL A 59 4.48 -16.86 8.04
CA VAL A 59 4.03 -17.09 6.66
C VAL A 59 5.26 -17.05 5.75
N GLU A 60 5.73 -18.22 5.33
CA GLU A 60 6.60 -18.33 4.16
C GLU A 60 5.82 -17.93 2.90
N ILE A 61 5.82 -16.63 2.60
CA ILE A 61 5.53 -16.17 1.25
C ILE A 61 6.76 -16.59 0.43
N SER A 62 6.63 -17.68 -0.32
CA SER A 62 7.63 -18.14 -1.28
C SER A 62 7.90 -17.04 -2.30
N ASP A 63 9.16 -16.80 -2.63
CA ASP A 63 9.60 -15.83 -3.63
C ASP A 63 9.14 -16.20 -5.08
N ASP A 64 8.48 -17.34 -5.27
CA ASP A 64 7.89 -17.82 -6.53
C ASP A 64 6.54 -17.17 -6.89
N LEU A 65 6.26 -15.94 -6.41
CA LEU A 65 5.15 -15.15 -6.93
C LEU A 65 5.57 -14.56 -8.29
N GLU A 66 5.53 -15.41 -9.32
CA GLU A 66 5.43 -14.99 -10.70
C GLU A 66 4.20 -14.08 -10.81
N PHE A 67 4.42 -12.76 -10.90
CA PHE A 67 3.39 -11.79 -11.23
C PHE A 67 2.98 -12.04 -12.68
N SER A 68 2.15 -13.06 -12.87
CA SER A 68 1.49 -13.30 -14.14
C SER A 68 0.56 -12.12 -14.38
N SER A 69 0.89 -11.32 -15.39
CA SER A 69 -0.01 -10.35 -15.98
C SER A 69 -1.14 -11.11 -16.67
N ALA A 70 -2.04 -11.66 -15.86
CA ALA A 70 -3.25 -12.32 -16.29
C ALA A 70 -4.31 -12.09 -15.21
N SER A 71 -5.31 -11.32 -15.61
CA SER A 71 -6.63 -11.27 -15.00
C SER A 71 -7.12 -12.66 -14.55
N SER A 72 -6.94 -13.02 -13.28
CA SER A 72 -7.82 -13.90 -12.49
C SER A 72 -7.32 -14.02 -11.07
N GLY A 73 -8.21 -13.71 -10.13
CA GLY A 73 -7.89 -13.51 -8.74
C GLY A 73 -7.40 -14.76 -8.01
N VAL A 74 -6.50 -14.53 -7.07
CA VAL A 74 -6.41 -15.33 -5.85
C VAL A 74 -6.50 -14.34 -4.70
N LEU A 75 -7.74 -14.00 -4.36
CA LEU A 75 -8.07 -13.32 -3.13
C LEU A 75 -7.72 -14.27 -1.97
N LEU A 76 -6.99 -13.77 -0.99
CA LEU A 76 -7.12 -14.20 0.41
C LEU A 76 -8.62 -14.46 0.69
N PRO A 77 -9.00 -15.42 1.54
CA PRO A 77 -10.37 -15.49 2.05
C PRO A 77 -10.63 -14.34 3.03
N CYS A 78 -10.38 -13.10 2.60
CA CYS A 78 -11.13 -11.94 3.03
C CYS A 78 -12.52 -12.15 2.44
N PRO A 79 -13.57 -12.37 3.25
CA PRO A 79 -14.92 -12.35 2.70
C PRO A 79 -15.06 -11.02 1.96
N PHE A 80 -15.43 -11.08 0.68
CA PHE A 80 -15.70 -9.92 -0.15
C PHE A 80 -16.47 -8.92 0.71
N ARG A 81 -15.80 -7.87 1.19
CA ARG A 81 -16.51 -6.77 1.83
C ARG A 81 -17.18 -6.08 0.68
N ASP A 82 -18.42 -6.50 0.46
CA ASP A 82 -19.34 -5.87 -0.44
C ASP A 82 -19.38 -4.38 -0.07
N VAL A 83 -18.68 -3.58 -0.87
CA VAL A 83 -18.62 -2.12 -0.70
C VAL A 83 -20.03 -1.54 -0.77
N LEU A 84 -20.97 -2.26 -1.40
CA LEU A 84 -22.38 -1.90 -1.48
C LEU A 84 -23.15 -2.14 -0.19
N THR A 85 -22.60 -2.90 0.78
CA THR A 85 -23.22 -3.19 2.08
C THR A 85 -22.62 -2.35 3.23
N ALA A 86 -21.64 -1.50 2.97
CA ALA A 86 -21.12 -0.60 4.00
C ALA A 86 -22.16 0.51 4.33
N PRO A 87 -22.45 0.76 5.62
CA PRO A 87 -23.39 1.83 6.01
C PRO A 87 -22.84 3.21 5.66
N PHE A 88 -23.74 4.15 5.33
CA PHE A 88 -23.45 5.59 5.24
C PHE A 88 -23.41 6.23 6.62
#